data_AF-A0A5A7MVU9-F1
#
_entry.id   AF-A0A5A7MVU9-F1
#
_cell.length_a   1.000
_cell.length_b   1.000
_cell.length_c   1.000
_cell.angle_alpha   90.00
_cell.angle_beta   90.00
_cell.angle_gamma   90.00
#
_symmetry.space_group_name_H-M   'P 1'
#
loop_
_entity.id
_entity.type
_entity.pdbx_description
1 polymer ?
#
loop_
_entity_poly.entity_id
_entity_poly.type
_entity_poly.pdbx_seq_one_letter_code
_entity_poly.pdbx_strand_id
1 'polypeptide(L)'
;MAELTMIQAVNLAMREALAEDDAVILLGQDVGVDGGIFRATQGLIEDFGAARVLDTPLAEAGIIGMAVGMALNGMKPVAEMQFSGFSYQAFHQIENHVARFRWRTNGRFSVPMVIRMPYGAGVRALEHHSESREAYWAHTPGLKLVIPSGPIKARALLAAAIRDPDPVIFYEPKPFIAPLKKTFPMWPSLSRSARRMWCVWVRILR
;
A
#
# COMPACT_ATOMS: atom_id res chain seq x y z
N MET A 1 14.83 1.08 -22.68
CA MET A 1 13.90 0.64 -21.62
C MET A 1 13.12 1.84 -21.15
N ALA A 2 11.81 1.74 -20.91
CA ALA A 2 11.05 2.87 -20.40
C ALA A 2 11.55 3.25 -19.01
N GLU A 3 11.65 4.55 -18.77
CA GLU A 3 12.24 5.15 -17.60
C GLU A 3 11.09 5.66 -16.71
N LEU A 4 10.85 5.01 -15.56
CA LEU A 4 9.69 5.31 -14.70
C LEU A 4 10.05 6.13 -13.47
N THR A 5 9.16 7.06 -13.11
CA THR A 5 9.14 7.70 -11.79
C THR A 5 8.57 6.77 -10.72
N MET A 6 8.70 7.15 -9.44
CA MET A 6 8.16 6.37 -8.32
C MET A 6 6.64 6.19 -8.43
N ILE A 7 5.91 7.29 -8.72
CA ILE A 7 4.46 7.26 -8.92
C ILE A 7 4.09 6.29 -10.04
N GLN A 8 4.77 6.39 -11.18
CA GLN A 8 4.46 5.52 -12.32
C GLN A 8 4.74 4.05 -12.02
N ALA A 9 5.79 3.76 -11.25
CA ALA A 9 6.10 2.40 -10.83
C ALA A 9 5.07 1.83 -9.84
N VAL A 10 4.56 2.66 -8.91
CA VAL A 10 3.48 2.31 -7.98
C VAL A 10 2.17 2.08 -8.73
N ASN A 11 1.79 3.00 -9.63
CA ASN A 11 0.62 2.87 -10.49
C ASN A 11 0.69 1.58 -11.32
N LEU A 12 1.83 1.31 -11.96
CA LEU A 12 2.03 0.12 -12.77
C LEU A 12 1.89 -1.17 -11.94
N ALA A 13 2.41 -1.22 -10.71
CA ALA A 13 2.20 -2.38 -9.84
C ALA A 13 0.72 -2.61 -9.50
N MET A 14 -0.04 -1.56 -9.21
CA MET A 14 -1.47 -1.68 -8.93
C MET A 14 -2.27 -2.09 -10.17
N ARG A 15 -1.94 -1.50 -11.33
CA ARG A 15 -2.53 -1.86 -12.63
C ARG A 15 -2.32 -3.34 -12.96
N GLU A 16 -1.08 -3.82 -12.82
CA GLU A 16 -0.75 -5.23 -13.04
C GLU A 16 -1.52 -6.13 -12.06
N ALA A 17 -1.58 -5.76 -10.77
CA ALA A 17 -2.33 -6.53 -9.78
C ALA A 17 -3.84 -6.58 -10.04
N LEU A 18 -4.45 -5.45 -10.43
CA LEU A 18 -5.87 -5.38 -10.77
C LEU A 18 -6.21 -6.23 -12.00
N ALA A 19 -5.32 -6.26 -13.00
CA ALA A 19 -5.48 -7.07 -14.21
C ALA A 19 -5.25 -8.57 -13.99
N GLU A 20 -4.37 -8.94 -13.06
CA GLU A 20 -4.04 -10.34 -12.76
C GLU A 20 -5.02 -11.03 -11.81
N ASP A 21 -5.66 -10.28 -10.90
CA ASP A 21 -6.45 -10.85 -9.80
C ASP A 21 -7.71 -10.02 -9.51
N ASP A 22 -8.87 -10.62 -9.77
CA ASP A 22 -10.19 -9.99 -9.56
C ASP A 22 -10.52 -9.71 -8.09
N ALA A 23 -9.81 -10.34 -7.15
CA ALA A 23 -9.96 -10.07 -5.73
C ALA A 23 -9.34 -8.73 -5.31
N VAL A 24 -8.43 -8.16 -6.11
CA VAL A 24 -7.73 -6.92 -5.76
C VAL A 24 -8.67 -5.73 -5.90
N ILE A 25 -8.79 -4.91 -4.87
CA ILE A 25 -9.61 -3.69 -4.90
C ILE A 25 -8.80 -2.53 -4.32
N LEU A 26 -8.87 -1.37 -4.97
CA LEU A 26 -8.31 -0.13 -4.45
C LEU A 26 -9.41 0.67 -3.74
N LEU A 27 -9.08 1.24 -2.59
CA LEU A 27 -10.00 2.10 -1.85
C LEU A 27 -9.24 3.18 -1.09
N GLY A 28 -9.82 4.38 -1.01
CA GLY A 28 -9.23 5.50 -0.29
C GLY A 28 -9.92 6.82 -0.63
N GLN A 29 -9.40 7.91 -0.08
CA GLN A 29 -9.86 9.26 -0.40
C GLN A 29 -9.30 9.67 -1.76
N ASP A 30 -10.18 10.07 -2.68
CA ASP A 30 -9.86 10.60 -4.01
C ASP A 30 -9.09 9.62 -4.93
N VAL A 31 -9.05 8.32 -4.61
CA VAL A 31 -8.31 7.30 -5.38
C VAL A 31 -9.00 6.93 -6.70
N GLY A 32 -10.30 7.20 -6.82
CA GLY A 32 -11.13 6.90 -7.97
C GLY A 32 -10.99 7.95 -9.06
N VAL A 33 -11.99 8.82 -9.17
CA VAL A 33 -12.11 9.78 -10.29
C VAL A 33 -10.90 10.74 -10.35
N ASP A 34 -10.41 11.17 -9.21
CA ASP A 34 -9.28 12.09 -9.13
C ASP A 34 -7.91 11.40 -9.30
N GLY A 35 -7.85 10.06 -9.27
CA GLY A 35 -6.61 9.30 -9.44
C GLY A 35 -5.59 9.46 -8.31
N GLY A 36 -6.06 9.92 -7.14
CA GLY A 36 -5.29 10.20 -5.94
C GLY A 36 -4.62 11.58 -5.99
N ILE A 37 -4.38 12.19 -4.82
CA ILE A 37 -3.72 13.50 -4.70
C ILE A 37 -2.34 13.51 -5.38
N PHE A 38 -1.61 12.41 -5.27
CA PHE A 38 -0.30 12.24 -5.92
C PHE A 38 -0.37 11.59 -7.31
N ARG A 39 -1.57 11.39 -7.87
CA ARG A 39 -1.79 10.74 -9.17
C ARG A 39 -1.28 9.30 -9.22
N ALA A 40 -1.21 8.63 -8.06
CA ALA A 40 -0.75 7.25 -7.94
C ALA A 40 -1.74 6.23 -8.51
N THR A 41 -3.04 6.54 -8.50
CA THR A 41 -4.11 5.67 -9.03
C THR A 41 -4.73 6.22 -10.32
N GLN A 42 -4.11 7.21 -10.95
CA GLN A 42 -4.57 7.82 -12.21
C GLN A 42 -4.85 6.76 -13.29
N GLY A 43 -6.00 6.86 -13.93
CA GLY A 43 -6.42 5.99 -15.04
C GLY A 43 -7.00 4.64 -14.62
N LEU A 44 -6.88 4.25 -13.34
CA LEU A 44 -7.25 2.88 -12.92
C LEU A 44 -8.78 2.70 -12.85
N ILE A 45 -9.54 3.74 -12.52
CA ILE A 45 -11.00 3.63 -12.48
C ILE A 45 -11.59 3.49 -13.89
N GLU A 46 -10.98 4.12 -14.90
CA GLU A 46 -11.39 4.01 -16.29
C GLU A 46 -11.15 2.60 -16.84
N ASP A 47 -10.04 1.98 -16.43
CA ASP A 47 -9.64 0.66 -16.92
C ASP A 47 -10.36 -0.49 -16.20
N PHE A 48 -10.64 -0.36 -14.89
CA PHE A 48 -11.16 -1.45 -14.05
C PHE A 48 -12.55 -1.19 -13.46
N GLY A 49 -13.08 0.02 -13.60
CA GLY A 49 -14.40 0.42 -13.15
C GLY A 49 -14.49 0.75 -11.65
N ALA A 50 -15.57 1.45 -11.29
CA ALA A 50 -15.83 1.91 -9.93
C ALA A 50 -16.03 0.77 -8.91
N ALA A 51 -16.29 -0.45 -9.35
CA ALA A 51 -16.37 -1.62 -8.46
C ALA A 51 -14.99 -2.08 -7.95
N ARG A 52 -13.91 -1.69 -8.63
CA ARG A 52 -12.52 -2.11 -8.34
C ARG A 52 -11.65 -0.98 -7.82
N VAL A 53 -12.04 0.28 -8.07
CA VAL A 53 -11.35 1.48 -7.60
C VAL A 53 -12.40 2.42 -6.96
N LEU A 54 -12.40 2.47 -5.63
CA LEU A 54 -13.48 3.04 -4.83
C LEU A 54 -13.05 4.29 -4.07
N ASP A 55 -13.73 5.41 -4.33
CA ASP A 55 -13.66 6.57 -3.44
C ASP A 55 -14.42 6.30 -2.13
N THR A 56 -13.81 6.68 -1.02
CA THR A 56 -14.35 6.45 0.33
C THR A 56 -14.67 7.76 1.04
N PRO A 57 -15.59 7.76 2.02
CA PRO A 57 -15.74 8.90 2.93
C PRO A 57 -14.42 9.24 3.65
N LEU A 58 -14.27 10.51 4.05
CA LEU A 58 -13.12 11.00 4.82
C LEU A 58 -13.16 10.48 6.27
N ALA A 59 -12.82 9.21 6.44
CA ALA A 59 -12.77 8.54 7.73
C ALA A 59 -11.79 7.35 7.66
N GLU A 60 -10.55 7.54 8.09
CA GLU A 60 -9.48 6.53 7.96
C GLU A 60 -9.82 5.22 8.68
N ALA A 61 -10.46 5.31 9.85
CA ALA A 61 -10.98 4.14 10.56
C ALA A 61 -12.04 3.37 9.74
N GLY A 62 -12.90 4.10 9.04
CA GLY A 62 -13.91 3.50 8.14
C GLY A 62 -13.25 2.79 6.96
N ILE A 63 -12.23 3.42 6.35
CA ILE A 63 -11.45 2.84 5.25
C ILE A 63 -10.81 1.52 5.67
N ILE A 64 -10.09 1.50 6.80
CA ILE A 64 -9.45 0.27 7.28
C ILE A 64 -10.46 -0.77 7.76
N GLY A 65 -11.50 -0.36 8.49
CA GLY A 65 -12.54 -1.28 8.94
C GLY A 65 -13.24 -1.98 7.78
N MET A 66 -13.58 -1.23 6.72
CA MET A 66 -14.13 -1.77 5.48
C MET A 66 -13.13 -2.72 4.79
N ALA A 67 -11.87 -2.32 4.67
CA ALA A 67 -10.83 -3.17 4.09
C ALA A 67 -10.65 -4.48 4.86
N VAL A 68 -10.70 -4.45 6.19
CA VAL A 68 -10.66 -5.67 7.02
C VAL A 68 -11.85 -6.58 6.69
N GLY A 69 -13.06 -6.04 6.62
CA GLY A 69 -14.25 -6.82 6.23
C GLY A 69 -14.13 -7.44 4.84
N MET A 70 -13.68 -6.65 3.86
CA MET A 70 -13.41 -7.12 2.49
C MET A 70 -12.38 -8.27 2.47
N ALA A 71 -11.27 -8.11 3.19
CA ALA A 71 -10.21 -9.11 3.27
C ALA A 71 -10.68 -10.43 3.90
N LEU A 72 -11.47 -10.34 4.98
CA LEU A 72 -12.09 -11.51 5.62
C LEU A 72 -13.12 -12.20 4.70
N ASN A 73 -13.70 -11.47 3.75
CA ASN A 73 -14.62 -11.99 2.75
C ASN A 73 -13.94 -12.42 1.44
N GLY A 74 -12.61 -12.59 1.45
CA GLY A 74 -11.85 -13.16 0.32
C GLY A 74 -11.33 -12.15 -0.71
N MET A 75 -11.48 -10.84 -0.46
CA MET A 75 -10.89 -9.80 -1.30
C MET A 75 -9.45 -9.49 -0.87
N LYS A 76 -8.73 -8.70 -1.68
CA LYS A 76 -7.36 -8.23 -1.43
C LYS A 76 -7.29 -6.70 -1.50
N PRO A 77 -7.77 -5.99 -0.47
CA PRO A 77 -7.84 -4.54 -0.51
C PRO A 77 -6.45 -3.91 -0.44
N VAL A 78 -6.27 -2.89 -1.28
CA VAL A 78 -5.13 -1.97 -1.29
C VAL A 78 -5.68 -0.62 -0.87
N ALA A 79 -5.69 -0.39 0.43
CA ALA A 79 -6.21 0.83 1.05
C ALA A 79 -5.16 1.94 0.99
N GLU A 80 -5.55 3.14 0.55
CA GLU A 80 -4.71 4.33 0.58
C GLU A 80 -5.09 5.24 1.75
N MET A 81 -4.11 5.57 2.59
CA MET A 81 -4.17 6.73 3.49
C MET A 81 -3.49 7.89 2.80
N GLN A 82 -4.16 9.03 2.72
CA GLN A 82 -3.69 10.19 1.95
C GLN A 82 -2.30 10.67 2.41
N PHE A 83 -2.05 10.63 3.72
CA PHE A 83 -0.75 10.87 4.33
C PHE A 83 -0.53 9.96 5.55
N SER A 84 0.73 9.62 5.83
CA SER A 84 1.06 8.79 6.99
C SER A 84 0.64 9.40 8.33
N GLY A 85 0.56 10.73 8.44
CA GLY A 85 0.08 11.40 9.65
C GLY A 85 -1.41 11.17 9.94
N PHE A 86 -2.22 10.75 8.96
CA PHE A 86 -3.63 10.44 9.19
C PHE A 86 -3.86 9.00 9.65
N SER A 87 -2.83 8.15 9.59
CA SER A 87 -2.90 6.77 10.08
C SER A 87 -3.28 6.67 11.57
N TYR A 88 -3.07 7.73 12.36
CA TYR A 88 -3.51 7.81 13.76
C TYR A 88 -5.02 7.62 13.91
N GLN A 89 -5.81 8.14 12.97
CA GLN A 89 -7.27 8.04 13.01
C GLN A 89 -7.74 6.59 12.79
N ALA A 90 -6.91 5.75 12.16
CA ALA A 90 -7.17 4.32 11.97
C ALA A 90 -6.37 3.41 12.93
N PHE A 91 -5.63 3.97 13.89
CA PHE A 91 -4.68 3.19 14.71
C PHE A 91 -5.35 1.99 15.39
N HIS A 92 -6.53 2.21 15.99
CA HIS A 92 -7.27 1.15 16.66
C HIS A 92 -7.70 0.03 15.70
N GLN A 93 -8.03 0.35 14.43
CA GLN A 93 -8.36 -0.68 13.43
C GLN A 93 -7.12 -1.50 13.07
N ILE A 94 -5.99 -0.82 12.86
CA ILE A 94 -4.73 -1.48 12.48
C ILE A 94 -4.24 -2.39 13.60
N GLU A 95 -4.13 -1.84 14.83
CA GLU A 95 -3.59 -2.56 15.98
C GLU A 95 -4.51 -3.67 16.47
N ASN A 96 -5.83 -3.42 16.58
CA ASN A 96 -6.75 -4.37 17.19
C ASN A 96 -7.33 -5.36 16.19
N HIS A 97 -7.36 -5.05 14.89
CA HIS A 97 -7.98 -5.92 13.89
C HIS A 97 -6.97 -6.41 12.88
N VAL A 98 -6.42 -5.51 12.05
CA VAL A 98 -5.51 -5.86 10.94
C VAL A 98 -4.39 -6.78 11.44
N ALA A 99 -3.65 -6.37 12.47
CA ALA A 99 -2.50 -7.09 12.98
C ALA A 99 -2.84 -8.43 13.69
N ARG A 100 -4.08 -8.60 14.16
CA ARG A 100 -4.41 -9.64 15.17
C ARG A 100 -5.20 -10.80 14.62
N PHE A 101 -5.93 -10.65 13.51
CA PHE A 101 -6.90 -11.65 13.05
C PHE A 101 -6.32 -13.05 12.86
N ARG A 102 -5.14 -13.17 12.23
CA ARG A 102 -4.48 -14.48 12.05
C ARG A 102 -4.22 -15.17 13.38
N TRP A 103 -3.68 -14.43 14.36
CA TRP A 103 -3.40 -14.97 15.68
C TRP A 103 -4.69 -15.23 16.49
N ARG A 104 -5.59 -14.24 16.54
CA ARG A 104 -6.88 -14.28 17.25
C ARG A 104 -7.72 -15.49 16.85
N THR A 105 -7.65 -15.89 15.60
CA THR A 105 -8.45 -16.98 15.04
C THR A 105 -7.67 -18.29 14.88
N ASN A 106 -6.46 -18.36 15.45
CA ASN A 106 -5.55 -19.49 15.33
C ASN A 106 -5.34 -19.96 13.88
N GLY A 107 -5.16 -18.99 12.97
CA GLY A 107 -4.92 -19.22 11.55
C GLY A 107 -6.17 -19.46 10.70
N ARG A 108 -7.39 -19.49 11.28
CA ARG A 108 -8.63 -19.70 10.51
C ARG A 108 -8.91 -18.56 9.52
N PHE A 109 -8.59 -17.32 9.90
CA PHE A 109 -8.74 -16.15 9.03
C PHE A 109 -7.40 -15.42 8.88
N SER A 110 -7.18 -14.83 7.72
CA SER A 110 -6.07 -13.89 7.46
C SER A 110 -6.62 -12.59 6.90
N VAL A 111 -5.84 -11.52 6.98
CA VAL A 111 -6.20 -10.20 6.44
C VAL A 111 -5.21 -9.85 5.32
N PRO A 112 -5.36 -10.44 4.11
CA PRO A 112 -4.49 -10.16 2.97
C PRO A 112 -4.79 -8.76 2.43
N MET A 113 -4.09 -7.74 2.92
CA MET A 113 -4.31 -6.35 2.54
C MET A 113 -3.03 -5.52 2.55
N VAL A 114 -3.04 -4.43 1.79
CA VAL A 114 -1.98 -3.43 1.81
C VAL A 114 -2.56 -2.10 2.27
N ILE A 115 -1.90 -1.45 3.23
CA ILE A 115 -2.19 -0.07 3.63
C ILE A 115 -1.05 0.81 3.11
N ARG A 116 -1.30 1.49 2.00
CA ARG A 116 -0.36 2.40 1.35
C ARG A 116 -0.48 3.79 1.96
N MET A 117 0.65 4.47 2.16
CA MET A 117 0.63 5.87 2.59
C MET A 117 1.88 6.64 2.16
N PRO A 118 1.72 7.85 1.59
CA PRO A 118 2.83 8.78 1.42
C PRO A 118 3.42 9.17 2.79
N TYR A 119 4.73 9.05 2.96
CA TYR A 119 5.41 9.30 4.24
C TYR A 119 6.68 10.14 4.10
N GLY A 120 7.18 10.65 5.24
CA GLY A 120 8.50 11.27 5.37
C GLY A 120 8.56 12.74 4.96
N ALA A 121 9.46 13.52 5.56
CA ALA A 121 9.58 14.97 5.34
C ALA A 121 10.22 15.34 3.97
N GLY A 122 10.57 16.62 3.79
CA GLY A 122 11.37 17.08 2.64
C GLY A 122 10.61 17.80 1.53
N VAL A 123 9.32 18.08 1.72
CA VAL A 123 8.46 18.75 0.71
C VAL A 123 7.71 19.98 1.26
N ARG A 124 8.12 20.49 2.43
CA ARG A 124 7.47 21.64 3.12
C ARG A 124 5.95 21.50 3.26
N ALA A 125 5.50 20.27 3.56
CA ALA A 125 4.09 20.01 3.77
C ALA A 125 3.62 20.54 5.14
N LEU A 126 2.30 20.70 5.28
CA LEU A 126 1.65 21.12 6.52
C LEU A 126 1.80 20.06 7.62
N GLU A 127 1.37 20.41 8.83
CA GLU A 127 1.28 19.47 9.95
C GLU A 127 0.48 18.22 9.55
N HIS A 128 0.88 17.04 10.05
CA HIS A 128 0.30 15.74 9.71
C HIS A 128 0.58 15.22 8.28
N HIS A 129 1.51 15.86 7.55
CA HIS A 129 1.89 15.44 6.19
C HIS A 129 3.37 15.05 6.05
N SER A 130 4.12 14.84 7.14
CA SER A 130 5.58 14.58 7.07
C SER A 130 6.09 13.54 8.06
N GLU A 131 5.17 12.81 8.70
CA GLU A 131 5.46 11.90 9.79
C GLU A 131 6.28 10.70 9.30
N SER A 132 7.18 10.22 10.15
CA SER A 132 7.94 8.98 9.99
C SER A 132 7.76 8.18 11.26
N ARG A 133 6.70 7.37 11.27
CA ARG A 133 6.26 6.57 12.42
C ARG A 133 6.37 5.07 12.18
N GLU A 134 7.32 4.68 11.34
CA GLU A 134 7.70 3.29 11.10
C GLU A 134 7.89 2.50 12.40
N ALA A 135 8.37 3.16 13.46
CA ALA A 135 8.55 2.55 14.77
C ALA A 135 7.27 1.94 15.34
N TYR A 136 6.10 2.57 15.17
CA TYR A 136 4.83 1.99 15.64
C TYR A 136 4.53 0.70 14.92
N TRP A 137 4.52 0.72 13.59
CA TRP A 137 4.16 -0.46 12.79
C TRP A 137 5.20 -1.57 12.88
N ALA A 138 6.48 -1.22 12.94
CA ALA A 138 7.55 -2.19 13.13
C ALA A 138 7.51 -2.85 14.52
N HIS A 139 6.94 -2.17 15.52
CA HIS A 139 6.75 -2.72 16.88
C HIS A 139 5.38 -3.38 17.09
N THR A 140 4.47 -3.33 16.11
CA THR A 140 3.18 -4.03 16.16
C THR A 140 3.32 -5.44 15.57
N PRO A 141 3.24 -6.51 16.39
CA PRO A 141 3.33 -7.88 15.88
C PRO A 141 2.15 -8.22 14.97
N GLY A 142 2.43 -8.93 13.88
CA GLY A 142 1.42 -9.33 12.89
C GLY A 142 1.31 -8.39 11.68
N LEU A 143 2.03 -7.27 11.69
CA LEU A 143 2.20 -6.41 10.51
C LEU A 143 3.55 -6.65 9.84
N LYS A 144 3.57 -6.49 8.53
CA LYS A 144 4.81 -6.28 7.75
C LYS A 144 4.91 -4.80 7.39
N LEU A 145 6.11 -4.23 7.45
CA LEU A 145 6.37 -2.85 7.03
C LEU A 145 7.34 -2.84 5.85
N VAL A 146 7.02 -2.08 4.81
CA VAL A 146 7.82 -1.94 3.61
C VAL A 146 8.04 -0.47 3.27
N ILE A 147 9.30 -0.11 3.01
CA ILE A 147 9.72 1.23 2.61
C ILE A 147 10.65 1.13 1.37
N PRO A 148 10.13 1.23 0.14
CA PRO A 148 10.93 1.22 -1.07
C PRO A 148 11.75 2.50 -1.23
N SER A 149 13.01 2.36 -1.64
CA SER A 149 13.94 3.48 -1.85
C SER A 149 14.03 3.97 -3.31
N GLY A 150 13.12 3.53 -4.19
CA GLY A 150 13.13 3.91 -5.61
C GLY A 150 12.21 3.07 -6.49
N PRO A 151 11.99 3.47 -7.76
CA PRO A 151 10.87 3.00 -8.59
C PRO A 151 10.88 1.49 -8.85
N ILE A 152 12.04 0.92 -9.20
CA ILE A 152 12.18 -0.53 -9.45
C ILE A 152 11.77 -1.32 -8.21
N LYS A 153 12.24 -0.89 -7.03
CA LYS A 153 11.92 -1.55 -5.76
C LYS A 153 10.46 -1.33 -5.41
N ALA A 154 9.91 -0.15 -5.65
CA ALA A 154 8.51 0.17 -5.36
C ALA A 154 7.55 -0.74 -6.11
N ARG A 155 7.72 -0.88 -7.43
CA ARG A 155 6.88 -1.79 -8.22
C ARG A 155 6.98 -3.23 -7.71
N ALA A 156 8.21 -3.73 -7.54
CA ALA A 156 8.44 -5.12 -7.15
C ALA A 156 7.95 -5.45 -5.75
N LEU A 157 8.17 -4.55 -4.79
CA LEU A 157 7.77 -4.74 -3.42
C LEU A 157 6.25 -4.54 -3.24
N LEU A 158 5.63 -3.60 -3.97
CA LEU A 158 4.17 -3.43 -3.92
C LEU A 158 3.46 -4.64 -4.51
N ALA A 159 3.90 -5.12 -5.68
CA ALA A 159 3.34 -6.34 -6.27
C ALA A 159 3.51 -7.55 -5.34
N ALA A 160 4.63 -7.63 -4.61
CA ALA A 160 4.83 -8.68 -3.63
C ALA A 160 3.93 -8.51 -2.39
N ALA A 161 3.73 -7.27 -1.92
CA ALA A 161 2.86 -6.96 -0.78
C ALA A 161 1.39 -7.31 -1.08
N ILE A 162 0.89 -6.99 -2.28
CA ILE A 162 -0.50 -7.30 -2.68
C ILE A 162 -0.75 -8.81 -2.74
N ARG A 163 0.28 -9.61 -3.07
CA ARG A 163 0.19 -11.08 -3.11
C ARG A 163 0.41 -11.74 -1.75
N ASP A 164 0.86 -10.99 -0.75
CA ASP A 164 1.17 -11.54 0.55
C ASP A 164 -0.11 -11.84 1.35
N PRO A 165 -0.19 -12.99 2.05
CA PRO A 165 -1.40 -13.35 2.79
C PRO A 165 -1.52 -12.60 4.15
N ASP A 166 -0.51 -11.85 4.57
CA ASP A 166 -0.47 -11.05 5.78
C ASP A 166 -0.60 -9.55 5.47
N PRO A 167 -1.10 -8.75 6.41
CA PRO A 167 -1.25 -7.32 6.19
C PRO A 167 0.10 -6.60 6.08
N VAL A 168 0.22 -5.72 5.08
CA VAL A 168 1.43 -4.95 4.81
C VAL A 168 1.15 -3.45 4.91
N ILE A 169 1.90 -2.76 5.76
CA ILE A 169 2.04 -1.31 5.72
C ILE A 169 3.08 -0.96 4.64
N PHE A 170 2.68 -0.18 3.65
CA PHE A 170 3.53 0.21 2.53
C PHE A 170 3.72 1.72 2.52
N TYR A 171 4.88 2.15 2.99
CA TYR A 171 5.24 3.57 3.10
C TYR A 171 5.87 4.05 1.80
N GLU A 172 5.40 5.18 1.27
CA GLU A 172 5.89 5.71 0.01
C GLU A 172 6.63 7.04 0.26
N PRO A 173 7.99 7.06 0.19
CA PRO A 173 8.75 8.28 0.45
C PRO A 173 8.34 9.46 -0.45
N LYS A 174 7.74 10.51 0.13
CA LYS A 174 7.26 11.68 -0.63
C LYS A 174 8.29 12.41 -1.47
N PRO A 175 9.56 12.57 -1.05
CA PRO A 175 10.58 13.21 -1.90
C PRO A 175 10.79 12.51 -3.26
N PHE A 176 10.38 11.25 -3.39
CA PHE A 176 10.49 10.47 -4.62
C PHE A 176 9.19 10.42 -5.43
N ILE A 177 8.07 10.85 -4.82
CA ILE A 177 6.71 10.89 -5.40
C ILE A 177 6.38 12.32 -5.85
N ALA A 178 6.83 13.35 -5.13
CA ALA A 178 6.80 14.72 -5.65
C ALA A 178 7.51 14.77 -7.01
N PRO A 179 7.16 15.71 -7.93
CA PRO A 179 7.59 15.72 -9.33
C PRO A 179 9.09 16.05 -9.50
N LEU A 180 9.96 15.24 -8.90
CA LEU A 180 11.40 15.23 -9.04
C LEU A 180 11.78 14.15 -10.05
N LYS A 181 12.42 14.63 -11.11
CA LYS A 181 12.81 14.01 -12.38
C LYS A 181 13.83 12.85 -12.25
N LYS A 182 13.64 11.89 -11.34
CA LYS A 182 14.47 10.69 -11.27
C LYS A 182 13.73 9.49 -11.83
N THR A 183 14.01 9.22 -13.09
CA THR A 183 13.56 8.06 -13.84
C THR A 183 14.57 6.92 -13.71
N PHE A 184 14.11 5.67 -13.77
CA PHE A 184 14.97 4.48 -13.68
C PHE A 184 14.58 3.41 -14.71
N PRO A 185 15.53 2.60 -15.20
CA PRO A 185 15.28 1.57 -16.21
C PRO A 185 14.37 0.43 -15.69
N MET A 186 13.36 0.05 -16.49
CA MET A 186 12.42 -1.05 -16.17
C MET A 186 12.96 -2.47 -16.43
N TRP A 187 12.54 -3.45 -15.62
CA TRP A 187 12.72 -4.89 -15.91
C TRP A 187 11.46 -5.49 -16.57
N PRO A 188 11.60 -6.35 -17.61
CA PRO A 188 10.48 -6.82 -18.43
C PRO A 188 9.46 -7.74 -17.75
N SER A 189 9.75 -8.39 -16.60
CA SER A 189 8.73 -9.13 -15.84
C SER A 189 9.13 -9.36 -14.37
N LEU A 190 8.13 -9.40 -13.47
CA LEU A 190 8.28 -9.65 -12.03
C LEU A 190 8.45 -11.14 -11.67
N SER A 191 8.59 -12.03 -12.65
CA SER A 191 8.25 -13.46 -12.52
C SER A 191 9.20 -14.32 -11.66
N ARG A 192 10.41 -13.86 -11.30
CA ARG A 192 11.36 -14.70 -10.53
C ARG A 192 12.20 -14.02 -9.44
N SER A 193 12.31 -12.69 -9.44
CA SER A 193 13.25 -11.97 -8.55
C SER A 193 12.63 -11.46 -7.24
N ALA A 194 11.31 -11.30 -7.16
CA ALA A 194 10.63 -10.79 -5.96
C ALA A 194 10.94 -11.63 -4.71
N ARG A 195 11.01 -12.97 -4.82
CA ARG A 195 11.33 -13.86 -3.68
C ARG A 195 12.72 -13.61 -3.09
N ARG A 196 13.70 -13.09 -3.85
CA ARG A 196 15.05 -12.81 -3.34
C ARG A 196 15.16 -11.46 -2.62
N MET A 197 14.30 -10.48 -2.94
CA MET A 197 14.29 -9.19 -2.24
C MET A 197 13.69 -9.27 -0.83
N TRP A 198 12.87 -10.30 -0.56
CA TRP A 198 12.30 -10.56 0.77
C TRP A 198 13.36 -10.88 1.85
N CYS A 199 14.54 -11.36 1.46
CA CYS A 199 15.56 -11.82 2.40
C CYS A 199 16.21 -10.71 3.24
N VAL A 200 15.88 -9.43 3.04
CA VAL A 200 16.54 -8.34 3.79
C VAL A 200 15.78 -7.93 5.06
N TRP A 201 14.50 -8.32 5.28
CA TRP A 201 13.71 -7.72 6.37
C TRP A 201 12.71 -8.64 7.11
N VAL A 202 13.00 -9.93 7.24
CA VAL A 202 12.29 -10.80 8.20
C VAL A 202 13.30 -11.49 9.13
N ARG A 203 13.79 -10.73 10.12
CA ARG A 203 14.48 -11.33 11.27
C ARG A 203 14.33 -10.48 12.52
N ILE A 204 13.10 -10.09 12.85
CA ILE A 204 12.71 -9.73 14.21
C ILE A 204 11.32 -10.36 14.39
N LEU A 205 11.19 -11.30 15.33
CA LEU A 205 9.98 -12.10 15.65
C LEU A 205 9.72 -13.32 14.74
N ARG A 206 10.54 -14.37 14.92
CA ARG A 206 10.04 -15.74 15.02
C ARG A 206 10.10 -16.15 16.48
#